data_AF-A0A358R451-F1
#
_entry.id   AF-A0A358R451-F1
#
_cell.length_a   1.000
_cell.length_b   1.000
_cell.length_c   1.000
_cell.angle_alpha   90.00
_cell.angle_beta   90.00
_cell.angle_gamma   90.00
#
_symmetry.space_group_name_H-M   'P 1'
#
loop_
_entity.id
_entity.type
_entity.pdbx_description
1 polymer ?
#
loop_
_entity_poly.entity_id
_entity_poly.type
_entity_poly.pdbx_seq_one_letter_code
_entity_poly.pdbx_strand_id
1 'polypeptide(L)'
;DPTPGITKKEALGLLDEFEVFVRGRVAFCTYGSKTTDTLSNIVLELCRSRGWRLGAAESCTGGMIGASLTDPAGASDVFMGSLVTYSNEAKISQLGVKTETLTQFGAVSKQTVIEMAMGVRKALGVEVGCSVSGVAGPSGGSNEKPVGTIWFGLSTPAETFAWTTQVGHTRELNRSRSVILTLEALRRTLVGESRLPRGVLKQL
;
A
#
# COMPACT_ATOMS: atom_id res chain seq x y z
N ASP A 1 4.03 0.37 -51.18
CA ASP A 1 2.66 0.30 -50.67
C ASP A 1 2.61 0.55 -49.18
N PRO A 2 1.94 1.62 -48.71
CA PRO A 2 1.51 1.67 -47.33
C PRO A 2 0.35 0.69 -47.18
N THR A 3 0.50 -0.28 -46.28
CA THR A 3 -0.61 -1.16 -45.86
C THR A 3 -1.81 -0.28 -45.49
N PRO A 4 -3.00 -0.46 -46.07
CA PRO A 4 -4.17 0.31 -45.70
C PRO A 4 -4.41 0.15 -44.19
N GLY A 5 -4.46 1.27 -43.48
CA GLY A 5 -4.78 1.26 -42.05
C GLY A 5 -6.20 0.72 -41.84
N ILE A 6 -6.37 -0.12 -40.81
CA ILE A 6 -7.70 -0.58 -40.38
C ILE A 6 -8.51 0.58 -39.79
N THR A 7 -9.84 0.44 -39.77
CA THR A 7 -10.71 1.45 -39.16
C THR A 7 -10.55 1.48 -37.64
N LYS A 8 -10.89 2.60 -37.00
CA LYS A 8 -10.88 2.73 -35.53
C LYS A 8 -11.72 1.64 -34.85
N LYS A 9 -12.85 1.24 -35.45
CA LYS A 9 -13.74 0.21 -34.90
C LYS A 9 -13.08 -1.16 -34.93
N GLU A 10 -12.43 -1.52 -36.04
CA GLU A 10 -11.69 -2.78 -36.16
C GLU A 10 -10.49 -2.82 -35.22
N ALA A 11 -9.76 -1.70 -35.09
CA ALA A 11 -8.66 -1.59 -34.14
C ALA A 11 -9.12 -1.79 -32.68
N LEU A 12 -10.24 -1.16 -32.29
CA LEU A 12 -10.81 -1.34 -30.95
C LEU A 12 -11.26 -2.79 -30.70
N GLY A 13 -11.89 -3.43 -31.68
CA GLY A 13 -12.29 -4.84 -31.55
C GLY A 13 -11.10 -5.78 -31.32
N LEU A 14 -9.99 -5.59 -32.06
CA LEU A 14 -8.76 -6.37 -31.86
C LEU A 14 -8.12 -6.09 -30.50
N LEU A 15 -8.17 -4.84 -30.03
CA LEU A 15 -7.67 -4.48 -28.69
C LEU A 15 -8.50 -5.14 -27.59
N ASP A 16 -9.83 -5.15 -27.70
CA ASP A 16 -10.73 -5.78 -26.74
C ASP A 16 -10.47 -7.30 -26.66
N GLU A 17 -10.35 -7.99 -27.80
CA GLU A 17 -10.02 -9.41 -27.84
C GLU A 17 -8.66 -9.72 -27.18
N PHE A 18 -7.64 -8.91 -27.50
CA PHE A 18 -6.32 -9.09 -26.92
C PHE A 18 -6.30 -8.77 -25.42
N GLU A 19 -7.05 -7.77 -24.97
CA GLU A 19 -7.20 -7.45 -23.55
C GLU A 19 -7.83 -8.61 -22.79
N VAL A 20 -8.92 -9.22 -23.31
CA VAL A 20 -9.54 -10.42 -22.71
C VAL A 20 -8.52 -11.55 -22.61
N PHE A 21 -7.75 -11.81 -23.66
CA PHE A 21 -6.72 -12.84 -23.68
C PHE A 21 -5.62 -12.61 -22.63
N VAL A 22 -5.09 -11.38 -22.54
CA VAL A 22 -4.07 -11.03 -21.55
C VAL A 22 -4.65 -11.11 -20.14
N ARG A 23 -5.82 -10.54 -19.89
CA ARG A 23 -6.49 -10.59 -18.58
C ARG A 23 -6.76 -12.01 -18.13
N GLY A 24 -7.15 -12.91 -19.04
CA GLY A 24 -7.32 -14.34 -18.71
C GLY A 24 -6.07 -14.99 -18.09
N ARG A 25 -4.88 -14.43 -18.33
CA ARG A 25 -3.60 -14.96 -17.83
C ARG A 25 -3.02 -14.18 -16.67
N VAL A 26 -3.27 -12.87 -16.59
CA VAL A 26 -2.64 -11.98 -15.61
C VAL A 26 -3.63 -11.15 -14.78
N ALA A 27 -4.93 -11.52 -14.76
CA ALA A 27 -5.97 -10.81 -14.00
C ALA A 27 -5.58 -10.56 -12.53
N PHE A 28 -4.86 -11.51 -11.91
CA PHE A 28 -4.44 -11.37 -10.52
C PHE A 28 -3.47 -10.21 -10.25
N CYS A 29 -2.83 -9.63 -11.28
CA CYS A 29 -1.93 -8.48 -11.15
C CYS A 29 -2.34 -7.27 -12.00
N THR A 30 -3.49 -7.32 -12.66
CA THR A 30 -4.05 -6.13 -13.33
C THR A 30 -4.91 -5.35 -12.33
N TYR A 31 -4.69 -4.03 -12.28
CA TYR A 31 -5.48 -3.14 -11.43
C TYR A 31 -6.24 -2.08 -12.22
N GLY A 32 -5.87 -1.83 -13.48
CA GLY A 32 -6.49 -0.82 -14.35
C GLY A 32 -6.61 -1.27 -15.79
N SER A 33 -7.37 -0.51 -16.57
CA SER A 33 -7.58 -0.60 -18.02
C SER A 33 -7.48 0.78 -18.70
N LYS A 34 -7.68 1.86 -17.93
CA LYS A 34 -7.69 3.24 -18.42
C LYS A 34 -6.41 3.96 -18.02
N THR A 35 -6.05 4.99 -18.77
CA THR A 35 -4.89 5.85 -18.47
C THR A 35 -5.02 6.61 -17.16
N THR A 36 -6.24 6.76 -16.64
CA THR A 36 -6.54 7.39 -15.35
C THR A 36 -6.45 6.44 -14.16
N ASP A 37 -6.31 5.14 -14.40
CA ASP A 37 -6.32 4.13 -13.36
C ASP A 37 -4.95 4.10 -12.66
N THR A 38 -4.80 4.95 -11.65
CA THR A 38 -3.69 4.86 -10.68
C THR A 38 -4.13 4.01 -9.49
N LEU A 39 -3.19 3.35 -8.81
CA LEU A 39 -3.51 2.61 -7.58
C LEU A 39 -4.19 3.51 -6.53
N SER A 40 -3.77 4.78 -6.43
CA SER A 40 -4.40 5.75 -5.55
C SER A 40 -5.87 5.99 -5.91
N ASN A 41 -6.17 6.28 -7.18
CA ASN A 41 -7.56 6.48 -7.64
C ASN A 41 -8.43 5.27 -7.29
N ILE A 42 -7.95 4.08 -7.62
CA ILE A 42 -8.70 2.84 -7.40
C ILE A 42 -8.94 2.61 -5.90
N VAL A 43 -7.93 2.79 -5.04
CA VAL A 43 -8.09 2.64 -3.60
C VAL A 43 -9.10 3.64 -3.06
N LEU A 44 -9.04 4.90 -3.49
CA LEU A 44 -10.00 5.93 -3.06
C LEU A 44 -11.43 5.60 -3.50
N GLU A 45 -11.62 5.17 -4.74
CA GLU A 45 -12.94 4.75 -5.26
C GLU A 45 -13.50 3.52 -4.54
N LEU A 46 -12.65 2.53 -4.25
CA LEU A 46 -13.05 1.34 -3.50
C LEU A 46 -13.43 1.66 -2.05
N CYS A 47 -12.74 2.59 -1.40
CA CYS A 47 -13.15 3.10 -0.09
C CYS A 47 -14.47 3.89 -0.18
N ARG A 48 -14.59 4.80 -1.15
CA ARG A 48 -15.79 5.62 -1.38
C ARG A 48 -17.04 4.77 -1.58
N SER A 49 -16.96 3.75 -2.42
CA SER A 49 -18.08 2.80 -2.68
C SER A 49 -18.53 2.02 -1.43
N ARG A 50 -17.68 1.93 -0.40
CA ARG A 50 -18.00 1.31 0.90
C ARG A 50 -18.41 2.31 1.97
N GLY A 51 -18.36 3.62 1.67
CA GLY A 51 -18.49 4.67 2.68
C GLY A 51 -17.36 4.65 3.71
N TRP A 52 -16.19 4.13 3.35
CA TRP A 52 -15.03 4.01 4.24
C TRP A 52 -14.05 5.15 4.00
N ARG A 53 -13.43 5.60 5.09
CA ARG A 53 -12.33 6.56 5.11
C ARG A 53 -11.01 5.84 5.39
N LEU A 54 -9.92 6.46 4.95
CA LEU A 54 -8.58 5.91 4.94
C LEU A 54 -7.59 6.84 5.67
N GLY A 55 -6.67 6.25 6.42
CA GLY A 55 -5.53 6.92 7.05
C GLY A 55 -4.24 6.13 6.90
N ALA A 56 -3.10 6.82 6.96
CA ALA A 56 -1.77 6.20 6.81
C ALA A 56 -0.83 6.51 7.98
N ALA A 57 -0.06 5.54 8.44
CA ALA A 57 1.04 5.71 9.39
C ALA A 57 2.38 5.40 8.70
N GLU A 58 3.23 6.40 8.57
CA GLU A 58 4.44 6.31 7.76
C GLU A 58 5.71 6.45 8.60
N SER A 59 6.63 5.51 8.45
CA SER A 59 8.00 5.65 8.95
C SER A 59 8.96 5.80 7.76
N CYS A 60 9.42 4.70 7.16
CA CYS A 60 10.49 4.73 6.16
C CYS A 60 10.11 5.47 4.86
N THR A 61 8.82 5.56 4.51
CA THR A 61 8.34 6.31 3.34
C THR A 61 8.32 7.82 3.58
N GLY A 62 8.14 8.28 4.81
CA GLY A 62 8.26 9.69 5.17
C GLY A 62 7.20 10.60 4.52
N GLY A 63 5.96 10.14 4.38
CA GLY A 63 4.85 10.94 3.82
C GLY A 63 4.52 10.62 2.36
N MET A 64 5.27 9.75 1.70
CA MET A 64 5.06 9.42 0.28
C MET A 64 3.74 8.68 0.03
N ILE A 65 3.22 7.92 0.99
CA ILE A 65 1.90 7.28 0.85
C ILE A 65 0.82 8.35 0.89
N GLY A 66 0.89 9.27 1.86
CA GLY A 66 0.00 10.41 1.95
C GLY A 66 0.02 11.24 0.68
N ALA A 67 1.21 11.62 0.20
CA ALA A 67 1.37 12.38 -1.04
C ALA A 67 0.75 11.67 -2.25
N SER A 68 0.93 10.35 -2.36
CA SER A 68 0.36 9.56 -3.45
C SER A 68 -1.17 9.45 -3.38
N LEU A 69 -1.75 9.41 -2.18
CA LEU A 69 -3.20 9.36 -1.98
C LEU A 69 -3.87 10.73 -2.14
N THR A 70 -3.13 11.83 -1.98
CA THR A 70 -3.65 13.20 -2.21
C THR A 70 -3.49 13.70 -3.63
N ASP A 71 -2.74 12.99 -4.48
CA ASP A 71 -2.51 13.37 -5.88
C ASP A 71 -3.81 13.34 -6.72
N PRO A 72 -4.68 12.33 -6.58
CA PRO A 72 -6.04 12.37 -7.12
C PRO A 72 -6.91 13.55 -6.66
N ALA A 73 -7.64 14.15 -7.60
CA ALA A 73 -8.71 15.08 -7.29
C ALA A 73 -9.80 14.40 -6.43
N GLY A 74 -10.33 15.15 -5.45
CA GLY A 74 -11.40 14.67 -4.59
C GLY A 74 -10.95 13.75 -3.46
N ALA A 75 -9.65 13.48 -3.28
CA ALA A 75 -9.15 12.58 -2.23
C ALA A 75 -9.61 12.95 -0.80
N SER A 76 -9.96 14.21 -0.54
CA SER A 76 -10.38 14.70 0.77
C SER A 76 -11.69 14.11 1.29
N ASP A 77 -12.51 13.48 0.45
CA ASP A 77 -13.73 12.81 0.88
C ASP A 77 -13.47 11.43 1.52
N VAL A 78 -12.31 10.82 1.24
CA VAL A 78 -11.95 9.47 1.66
C VAL A 78 -10.68 9.46 2.52
N PHE A 79 -9.62 10.15 2.09
CA PHE A 79 -8.34 10.14 2.77
C PHE A 79 -8.25 11.24 3.82
N MET A 80 -8.25 10.85 5.10
CA MET A 80 -8.31 11.81 6.23
C MET A 80 -6.93 12.30 6.67
N GLY A 81 -5.85 11.61 6.28
CA GLY A 81 -4.50 12.09 6.57
C GLY A 81 -3.46 10.99 6.71
N SER A 82 -2.21 11.43 6.83
CA SER A 82 -1.06 10.59 7.11
C SER A 82 -0.33 11.10 8.36
N LEU A 83 0.07 10.18 9.24
CA LEU A 83 0.90 10.44 10.40
C LEU A 83 2.32 9.92 10.12
N VAL A 84 3.26 10.85 9.97
CA VAL A 84 4.68 10.49 9.78
C VAL A 84 5.33 10.27 11.14
N THR A 85 5.31 9.02 11.62
CA THR A 85 5.89 8.61 12.90
C THR A 85 7.30 8.04 12.72
N TYR A 86 8.25 8.89 12.31
CA TYR A 86 9.61 8.46 11.98
C TYR A 86 10.38 7.95 13.20
N SER A 87 10.17 8.53 14.38
CA SER A 87 10.81 8.12 15.64
C SER A 87 9.95 7.13 16.44
N ASN A 88 10.56 6.47 17.44
CA ASN A 88 9.84 5.59 18.36
C ASN A 88 8.88 6.38 19.25
N GLU A 89 9.28 7.56 19.70
CA GLU A 89 8.48 8.47 20.53
C GLU A 89 7.24 8.92 19.76
N ALA A 90 7.36 9.20 18.46
CA ALA A 90 6.23 9.55 17.61
C ALA A 90 5.27 8.35 17.43
N LYS A 91 5.79 7.12 17.28
CA LYS A 91 4.96 5.90 17.23
C LYS A 91 4.16 5.72 18.53
N ILE A 92 4.79 5.94 19.68
CA ILE A 92 4.13 5.82 20.98
C ILE A 92 3.09 6.93 21.15
N SER A 93 3.50 8.20 21.01
CA SER A 93 2.64 9.34 21.34
C SER A 93 1.48 9.56 20.37
N GLN A 94 1.67 9.31 19.06
CA GLN A 94 0.66 9.59 18.04
C GLN A 94 -0.20 8.37 17.68
N LEU A 95 0.38 7.16 17.75
CA LEU A 95 -0.30 5.93 17.33
C LEU A 95 -0.60 4.98 18.49
N GLY A 96 -0.08 5.24 19.70
CA GLY A 96 -0.27 4.35 20.83
C GLY A 96 0.47 3.01 20.69
N VAL A 97 1.53 2.98 19.87
CA VAL A 97 2.44 1.81 19.84
C VAL A 97 3.02 1.62 21.24
N LYS A 98 3.01 0.39 21.74
CA LYS A 98 3.47 0.09 23.09
C LYS A 98 4.98 0.21 23.18
N THR A 99 5.46 0.74 24.30
CA THR A 99 6.89 0.78 24.60
C THR A 99 7.48 -0.63 24.59
N GLU A 100 6.77 -1.61 25.17
CA GLU A 100 7.19 -3.01 25.24
C GLU A 100 7.34 -3.62 23.85
N THR A 101 6.44 -3.29 22.91
CA THR A 101 6.51 -3.75 21.52
C THR A 101 7.80 -3.28 20.85
N LEU A 102 8.15 -2.00 21.04
CA LEU A 102 9.36 -1.42 20.46
C LEU A 102 10.64 -1.98 21.12
N THR A 103 10.62 -2.20 22.45
CA THR A 103 11.77 -2.77 23.17
C THR A 103 12.00 -4.24 22.80
N GLN A 104 10.94 -5.05 22.68
CA GLN A 104 11.07 -6.49 22.43
C GLN A 104 11.27 -6.84 20.95
N PHE A 105 10.53 -6.21 20.05
CA PHE A 105 10.51 -6.59 18.63
C PHE A 105 11.22 -5.59 17.71
N GLY A 106 11.42 -4.36 18.20
CA GLY A 106 11.95 -3.24 17.44
C GLY A 106 10.93 -2.56 16.52
N ALA A 107 11.30 -1.39 16.01
CA ALA A 107 10.44 -0.58 15.13
C ALA A 107 10.15 -1.25 13.76
N VAL A 108 11.01 -2.17 13.32
CA VAL A 108 10.87 -2.92 12.07
C VAL A 108 10.46 -4.35 12.41
N SER A 109 9.16 -4.53 12.65
CA SER A 109 8.57 -5.81 13.08
C SER A 109 7.08 -5.87 12.75
N LYS A 110 6.53 -7.09 12.77
CA LYS A 110 5.09 -7.36 12.65
C LYS A 110 4.27 -6.57 13.67
N GLN A 111 4.67 -6.66 14.93
CA GLN A 111 3.94 -6.11 16.08
C GLN A 111 3.83 -4.60 15.96
N THR A 112 4.96 -3.93 15.65
CA THR A 112 4.97 -2.47 15.48
C THR A 112 4.04 -2.02 14.36
N VAL A 113 4.06 -2.67 13.18
CA VAL A 113 3.22 -2.21 12.07
C VAL A 113 1.73 -2.52 12.28
N ILE A 114 1.38 -3.61 12.98
CA ILE A 114 -0.01 -3.87 13.40
C ILE A 114 -0.50 -2.75 14.33
N GLU A 115 0.27 -2.45 15.37
CA GLU A 115 -0.07 -1.38 16.31
C GLU A 115 -0.14 -0.01 15.62
N MET A 116 0.77 0.29 14.69
CA MET A 116 0.71 1.52 13.89
C MET A 116 -0.56 1.60 13.02
N ALA A 117 -0.95 0.49 12.36
CA ALA A 117 -2.13 0.47 11.49
C ALA A 117 -3.44 0.62 12.28
N MET A 118 -3.53 -0.02 13.45
CA MET A 118 -4.65 0.18 14.38
C MET A 118 -4.64 1.58 14.97
N GLY A 119 -3.47 2.07 15.35
CA GLY A 119 -3.25 3.39 15.94
C GLY A 119 -3.74 4.50 15.05
N VAL A 120 -3.39 4.47 13.75
CA VAL A 120 -3.82 5.52 12.82
C VAL A 120 -5.33 5.50 12.57
N ARG A 121 -5.96 4.33 12.55
CA ARG A 121 -7.44 4.23 12.48
C ARG A 121 -8.09 4.95 13.64
N LYS A 122 -7.60 4.69 14.85
CA LYS A 122 -8.10 5.33 16.06
C LYS A 122 -7.84 6.84 16.06
N ALA A 123 -6.62 7.25 15.72
CA ALA A 123 -6.19 8.64 15.77
C ALA A 123 -6.94 9.52 14.76
N LEU A 124 -7.21 9.01 13.55
CA LEU A 124 -7.93 9.75 12.50
C LEU A 124 -9.43 9.44 12.45
N GLY A 125 -9.90 8.50 13.26
CA GLY A 125 -11.30 8.06 13.26
C GLY A 125 -11.74 7.44 11.93
N VAL A 126 -10.91 6.59 11.32
CA VAL A 126 -11.14 6.02 9.98
C VAL A 126 -11.33 4.51 9.98
N GLU A 127 -12.05 4.01 8.98
CA GLU A 127 -12.36 2.59 8.83
C GLU A 127 -11.12 1.80 8.40
N VAL A 128 -10.26 2.37 7.56
CA VAL A 128 -9.06 1.71 7.04
C VAL A 128 -7.80 2.45 7.48
N GLY A 129 -6.83 1.71 8.02
CA GLY A 129 -5.50 2.21 8.34
C GLY A 129 -4.44 1.35 7.70
N CYS A 130 -3.48 1.96 7.02
CA CYS A 130 -2.26 1.29 6.57
C CYS A 130 -1.04 1.84 7.31
N SER A 131 -0.01 1.02 7.46
CA SER A 131 1.24 1.44 8.07
C SER A 131 2.46 0.83 7.38
N VAL A 132 3.60 1.53 7.48
CA VAL A 132 4.87 1.04 6.94
C VAL A 132 6.06 1.41 7.82
N SER A 133 6.91 0.41 8.11
CA SER A 133 8.14 0.58 8.87
C SER A 133 9.21 -0.38 8.37
N GLY A 134 10.42 0.12 8.14
CA GLY A 134 11.46 -0.71 7.53
C GLY A 134 12.82 -0.05 7.40
N VAL A 135 13.81 -0.86 7.03
CA VAL A 135 15.18 -0.44 6.83
C VAL A 135 15.34 0.04 5.39
N ALA A 136 15.11 1.33 5.14
CA ALA A 136 15.24 1.88 3.80
C ALA A 136 16.69 1.85 3.28
N GLY A 137 17.69 1.96 4.16
CA GLY A 137 19.10 2.08 3.78
C GLY A 137 19.59 3.53 3.60
N PRO A 138 20.86 3.71 3.19
CA PRO A 138 21.81 2.66 2.79
C PRO A 138 22.42 1.87 3.96
N SER A 139 22.32 2.37 5.19
CA SER A 139 22.80 1.70 6.41
C SER A 139 21.62 1.23 7.30
N GLY A 140 21.93 0.61 8.45
CA GLY A 140 20.95 0.20 9.45
C GLY A 140 20.35 -1.19 9.25
N GLY A 141 20.83 -1.95 8.27
CA GLY A 141 20.48 -3.36 8.11
C GLY A 141 21.31 -4.27 9.00
N SER A 142 20.79 -5.46 9.30
CA SER A 142 21.52 -6.57 9.92
C SER A 142 21.44 -7.82 9.03
N ASN A 143 22.12 -8.90 9.40
CA ASN A 143 22.00 -10.19 8.71
C ASN A 143 20.55 -10.71 8.74
N GLU A 144 19.82 -10.45 9.83
CA GLU A 144 18.43 -10.89 10.00
C GLU A 144 17.42 -9.93 9.33
N LYS A 145 17.74 -8.63 9.30
CA LYS A 145 16.90 -7.57 8.73
C LYS A 145 17.75 -6.72 7.78
N PRO A 146 18.11 -7.24 6.60
CA PRO A 146 18.97 -6.51 5.66
C PRO A 146 18.27 -5.24 5.16
N VAL A 147 19.05 -4.33 4.58
CA VAL A 147 18.52 -3.17 3.87
C VAL A 147 17.48 -3.62 2.84
N GLY A 148 16.36 -2.90 2.81
CA GLY A 148 15.18 -3.23 2.01
C GLY A 148 14.16 -4.08 2.74
N THR A 149 14.42 -4.55 3.97
CA THR A 149 13.42 -5.23 4.80
C THR A 149 12.36 -4.24 5.27
N ILE A 150 11.15 -4.37 4.75
CA ILE A 150 10.03 -3.50 5.10
C ILE A 150 8.87 -4.33 5.61
N TRP A 151 8.34 -3.92 6.76
CA TRP A 151 7.09 -4.41 7.31
C TRP A 151 5.96 -3.44 6.96
N PHE A 152 4.81 -4.03 6.68
CA PHE A 152 3.59 -3.33 6.33
C PHE A 152 2.46 -3.84 7.22
N GLY A 153 1.61 -2.95 7.69
CA GLY A 153 0.41 -3.27 8.44
C GLY A 153 -0.83 -2.73 7.74
N LEU A 154 -1.94 -3.45 7.84
CA LEU A 154 -3.23 -3.00 7.35
C LEU A 154 -4.29 -3.41 8.36
N SER A 155 -5.17 -2.47 8.71
CA SER A 155 -6.29 -2.67 9.61
C SER A 155 -7.57 -2.16 8.96
N THR A 156 -8.62 -2.96 9.03
CA THR A 156 -10.00 -2.67 8.57
C THR A 156 -10.99 -3.08 9.66
N PRO A 157 -12.30 -2.80 9.54
CA PRO A 157 -13.28 -3.30 10.50
C PRO A 157 -13.34 -4.84 10.56
N ALA A 158 -12.97 -5.53 9.48
CA ALA A 158 -13.08 -6.99 9.39
C ALA A 158 -11.80 -7.72 9.84
N GLU A 159 -10.63 -7.15 9.56
CA GLU A 159 -9.35 -7.82 9.83
C GLU A 159 -8.22 -6.83 10.09
N THR A 160 -7.20 -7.28 10.80
CA THR A 160 -5.90 -6.60 10.92
C THR A 160 -4.79 -7.61 10.69
N PHE A 161 -3.83 -7.26 9.85
CA PHE A 161 -2.72 -8.14 9.51
C PHE A 161 -1.48 -7.34 9.14
N ALA A 162 -0.35 -8.04 9.05
CA ALA A 162 0.88 -7.52 8.52
C ALA A 162 1.48 -8.45 7.46
N TRP A 163 2.47 -7.93 6.74
CA TRP A 163 3.35 -8.74 5.91
C TRP A 163 4.72 -8.08 5.82
N THR A 164 5.71 -8.85 5.36
CA THR A 164 7.07 -8.37 5.16
C THR A 164 7.60 -8.81 3.81
N THR A 165 8.46 -7.99 3.23
CA THR A 165 9.23 -8.35 2.04
C THR A 165 10.51 -7.52 1.97
N GLN A 166 11.48 -8.00 1.19
CA GLN A 166 12.64 -7.21 0.81
C GLN A 166 12.38 -6.52 -0.54
N VAL A 167 12.30 -5.19 -0.55
CA VAL A 167 11.82 -4.46 -1.74
C VAL A 167 12.88 -4.21 -2.80
N GLY A 168 14.08 -3.83 -2.39
CA GLY A 168 15.19 -3.44 -3.25
C GLY A 168 16.48 -3.15 -2.47
N HIS A 169 17.43 -2.50 -3.13
CA HIS A 169 18.80 -2.33 -2.61
C HIS A 169 19.20 -0.87 -2.35
N THR A 170 18.40 0.10 -2.80
CA THR A 170 18.66 1.52 -2.60
C THR A 170 17.56 2.18 -1.79
N ARG A 171 17.91 3.24 -1.05
CA ARG A 171 16.97 3.99 -0.22
C ARG A 171 15.74 4.47 -1.00
N GLU A 172 15.97 5.03 -2.17
CA GLU A 172 14.91 5.56 -3.01
C GLU A 172 13.96 4.45 -3.49
N LEU A 173 14.49 3.35 -4.05
CA LEU A 173 13.68 2.23 -4.51
C LEU A 173 12.90 1.57 -3.38
N ASN A 174 13.51 1.45 -2.20
CA ASN A 174 12.85 0.88 -1.03
C ASN A 174 11.65 1.73 -0.62
N ARG A 175 11.78 3.06 -0.65
CA ARG A 175 10.68 3.97 -0.31
C ARG A 175 9.58 3.96 -1.37
N SER A 176 9.93 4.14 -2.64
CA SER A 176 8.93 4.23 -3.72
C SER A 176 8.18 2.92 -3.94
N ARG A 177 8.87 1.77 -3.89
CA ARG A 177 8.20 0.45 -3.98
C ARG A 177 7.32 0.16 -2.77
N SER A 178 7.67 0.65 -1.58
CA SER A 178 6.84 0.48 -0.39
C SER A 178 5.48 1.19 -0.53
N VAL A 179 5.44 2.35 -1.20
CA VAL A 179 4.18 3.04 -1.52
C VAL A 179 3.30 2.14 -2.40
N ILE A 180 3.85 1.67 -3.53
CA ILE A 180 3.13 0.82 -4.49
C ILE A 180 2.60 -0.46 -3.81
N LEU A 181 3.43 -1.13 -3.00
CA LEU A 181 3.02 -2.35 -2.30
C LEU A 181 1.92 -2.08 -1.27
N THR A 182 1.96 -0.93 -0.60
CA THR A 182 0.90 -0.55 0.35
C THR A 182 -0.43 -0.32 -0.37
N LEU A 183 -0.42 0.45 -1.47
CA LEU A 183 -1.63 0.74 -2.25
C LEU A 183 -2.20 -0.52 -2.91
N GLU A 184 -1.36 -1.41 -3.43
CA GLU A 184 -1.81 -2.68 -4.01
C GLU A 184 -2.38 -3.63 -2.94
N ALA A 185 -1.81 -3.66 -1.73
CA ALA A 185 -2.37 -4.44 -0.63
C ALA A 185 -3.72 -3.88 -0.15
N LEU A 186 -3.87 -2.55 -0.12
CA LEU A 186 -5.15 -1.88 0.13
C LEU A 186 -6.18 -2.28 -0.92
N ARG A 187 -5.85 -2.14 -2.21
CA ARG A 187 -6.73 -2.54 -3.31
C ARG A 187 -7.18 -4.00 -3.17
N ARG A 188 -6.24 -4.92 -2.99
CA ARG A 188 -6.51 -6.36 -2.83
C ARG A 188 -7.44 -6.64 -1.66
N THR A 189 -7.16 -6.03 -0.51
CA THR A 189 -8.00 -6.18 0.69
C THR A 189 -9.41 -5.68 0.43
N LEU A 190 -9.56 -4.51 -0.21
CA LEU A 190 -10.86 -3.93 -0.52
C LEU A 190 -11.65 -4.81 -1.49
N VAL A 191 -11.01 -5.39 -2.52
CA VAL A 191 -11.70 -6.29 -3.48
C VAL A 191 -11.86 -7.74 -2.99
N GLY A 192 -11.45 -8.05 -1.75
CA GLY A 192 -11.56 -9.40 -1.19
C GLY A 192 -10.56 -10.41 -1.75
N GLU A 193 -9.46 -9.95 -2.35
CA GLU A 193 -8.37 -10.81 -2.80
C GLU A 193 -7.51 -11.25 -1.61
N SER A 194 -7.37 -12.57 -1.44
CA SER A 194 -6.62 -13.15 -0.32
C SER A 194 -5.11 -13.06 -0.50
N ARG A 195 -4.65 -13.08 -1.76
CA ARG A 195 -3.23 -13.05 -2.11
C ARG A 195 -2.67 -11.63 -2.03
N LEU A 196 -1.66 -11.41 -1.21
CA LEU A 196 -0.95 -10.11 -1.12
C LEU A 196 0.02 -9.87 -2.30
N PRO A 197 0.51 -8.63 -2.48
CA PRO A 197 1.52 -8.33 -3.48
C PRO A 197 2.75 -9.25 -3.34
N ARG A 198 3.37 -9.64 -4.46
CA ARG A 198 4.52 -10.57 -4.50
C ARG A 198 4.24 -11.99 -3.95
N GLY A 199 2.98 -12.35 -3.73
CA GLY A 199 2.62 -13.70 -3.29
C GLY A 199 2.97 -14.01 -1.84
N VAL A 200 3.25 -12.99 -1.03
CA VAL A 200 3.46 -13.17 0.42
C VAL A 200 2.13 -13.46 1.12
N LEU A 201 2.20 -14.11 2.27
CA LEU A 201 1.01 -14.44 3.07
C LEU A 201 0.73 -13.36 4.11
N LYS A 202 -0.55 -13.14 4.41
CA LYS A 202 -0.99 -12.32 5.54
C LYS A 202 -0.49 -12.95 6.84
N GLN A 203 -0.01 -12.11 7.75
CA GLN A 203 0.35 -12.49 9.11
C GLN A 203 -0.60 -11.80 10.07
N LEU A 204 -1.58 -12.56 10.57
CA LEU A 204 -2.59 -12.13 11.55
C LEU A 204 -1.94 -11.92 12.92
#